data_AF-A0A8J7XZI4-F1
#
_entry.id   AF-A0A8J7XZI4-F1
#
_cell.length_a   1.000
_cell.length_b   1.000
_cell.length_c   1.000
_cell.angle_alpha   90.00
_cell.angle_beta   90.00
_cell.angle_gamma   90.00
#
_symmetry.space_group_name_H-M   'P 1'
#
loop_
_entity.id
_entity.type
_entity.pdbx_description
1 polymer ?
#
loop_
_entity_poly.entity_id
_entity_poly.type
_entity_poly.pdbx_seq_one_letter_code
_entity_poly.pdbx_strand_id
1 'polypeptide(L)'
;MLSQIILTPWEARRLIAKAVVQLPHVKHALQEGIVCITRGTTTSYIVDELSGPIKKEEYCIGCIEPERLCLVPEENRLPEIAYIQGVPQEIASKDIIKDMGSHDVFIKGANAVDPEFEAGILLGSPVGGTIGSVIGAVYAKGIHFVIPVGLEKLVPFSVRKAKTFTGFTRVESSMGMAVGLFPVLGTVVTEIQALEQMGVTA
;
A
#
# COMPACT_ATOMS: atom_id res chain seq x y z
N MET A 1 -11.05 5.04 29.44
CA MET A 1 -9.84 5.82 29.77
C MET A 1 -9.61 6.77 28.62
N LEU A 2 -9.41 8.06 28.89
CA LEU A 2 -9.00 9.02 27.87
C LEU A 2 -7.49 9.11 27.86
N SER A 3 -6.88 9.19 26.68
CA SER A 3 -5.42 9.22 26.53
C SER A 3 -5.04 10.04 25.31
N GLN A 4 -3.89 10.70 25.39
CA GLN A 4 -3.29 11.42 24.29
C GLN A 4 -1.94 10.77 23.99
N ILE A 5 -1.78 10.32 22.74
CA ILE A 5 -0.60 9.56 22.30
C ILE A 5 -0.05 10.27 21.06
N ILE A 6 1.27 10.36 20.98
CA ILE A 6 1.99 10.88 19.81
C ILE A 6 2.63 9.69 19.12
N LEU A 7 2.41 9.57 17.82
CA LEU A 7 3.05 8.57 16.98
C LEU A 7 3.90 9.26 15.92
N THR A 8 5.13 8.79 15.76
CA THR A 8 5.91 9.04 14.55
C THR A 8 5.26 8.31 13.36
N PRO A 9 5.53 8.72 12.11
CA PRO A 9 5.06 7.97 10.94
C PRO A 9 5.48 6.49 10.94
N TRP A 10 6.62 6.16 11.54
CA TRP A 10 7.12 4.78 11.66
C TRP A 10 6.30 3.96 12.65
N GLU A 11 5.92 4.54 13.79
CA GLU A 11 5.04 3.90 14.79
C GLU A 11 3.61 3.76 14.26
N ALA A 12 3.12 4.76 13.53
CA ALA A 12 1.84 4.69 12.82
C ALA A 12 1.80 3.53 11.81
N ARG A 13 2.84 3.37 10.99
CA ARG A 13 2.95 2.24 10.04
C ARG A 13 2.98 0.89 10.76
N ARG A 14 3.66 0.79 11.91
CA ARG A 14 3.64 -0.42 12.75
C ARG A 14 2.24 -0.72 13.27
N LEU A 15 1.52 0.29 13.77
CA LEU A 15 0.13 0.16 14.22
C LEU A 15 -0.78 -0.33 13.07
N ILE A 16 -0.69 0.30 11.90
CA ILE A 16 -1.45 -0.08 10.70
C ILE A 16 -1.13 -1.52 10.29
N ALA A 17 0.15 -1.91 10.27
CA ALA A 17 0.55 -3.27 9.90
C ALA A 17 -0.07 -4.31 10.85
N LYS A 18 -0.07 -4.04 12.16
CA LYS A 18 -0.72 -4.89 13.16
C LYS A 18 -2.22 -5.02 12.93
N ALA A 19 -2.90 -3.95 12.54
CA ALA A 19 -4.32 -4.03 12.22
C ALA A 19 -4.56 -4.85 10.94
N VAL A 20 -3.78 -4.61 9.88
CA VAL A 20 -3.94 -5.28 8.58
C VAL A 20 -3.78 -6.80 8.69
N VAL A 21 -2.76 -7.30 9.37
CA VAL A 21 -2.57 -8.77 9.54
C VAL A 21 -3.69 -9.41 10.36
N GLN A 22 -4.47 -8.61 11.08
CA GLN A 22 -5.59 -9.08 11.89
C GLN A 22 -6.93 -9.02 11.15
N LEU A 23 -7.00 -8.45 9.95
CA LEU A 23 -8.23 -8.40 9.15
C LEU A 23 -8.73 -9.83 8.82
N PRO A 24 -10.06 -10.10 8.89
CA PRO A 24 -10.59 -11.45 8.68
C PRO A 24 -10.20 -12.08 7.34
N HIS A 25 -10.30 -11.32 6.24
CA HIS A 25 -9.94 -11.81 4.90
C HIS A 25 -8.43 -12.02 4.73
N VAL A 26 -7.58 -11.25 5.45
CA VAL A 26 -6.13 -11.47 5.47
C VAL A 26 -5.80 -12.77 6.20
N LYS A 27 -6.37 -13.00 7.38
CA LYS A 27 -6.18 -14.25 8.12
C LYS A 27 -6.64 -15.47 7.33
N HIS A 28 -7.79 -15.37 6.68
CA HIS A 28 -8.33 -16.45 5.86
C HIS A 28 -7.42 -16.76 4.66
N ALA A 29 -6.99 -15.74 3.90
CA ALA A 29 -6.10 -15.94 2.76
C ALA A 29 -4.71 -16.46 3.19
N LEU A 30 -4.21 -16.09 4.38
CA LEU A 30 -2.99 -16.69 4.93
C LEU A 30 -3.13 -18.17 5.26
N GLN A 31 -4.34 -18.70 5.46
CA GLN A 31 -4.57 -20.11 5.74
C GLN A 31 -4.87 -20.92 4.48
N GLU A 32 -5.72 -20.38 3.60
CA GLU A 32 -6.33 -21.15 2.52
C GLU A 32 -6.05 -20.60 1.12
N GLY A 33 -5.58 -19.35 1.01
CA GLY A 33 -5.43 -18.64 -0.26
C GLY A 33 -4.07 -17.98 -0.45
N ILE A 34 -4.08 -16.81 -1.06
CA ILE A 34 -2.91 -16.03 -1.44
C ILE A 34 -3.00 -14.62 -0.87
N VAL A 35 -1.94 -14.19 -0.19
CA VAL A 35 -1.73 -12.78 0.18
C VAL A 35 -0.56 -12.23 -0.60
N CYS A 36 -0.82 -11.39 -1.59
CA CYS A 36 0.23 -10.69 -2.35
C CYS A 36 0.50 -9.33 -1.71
N ILE A 37 1.75 -9.09 -1.31
CA ILE A 37 2.18 -7.82 -0.71
C ILE A 37 3.12 -7.12 -1.68
N THR A 38 2.74 -5.91 -2.10
CA THR A 38 3.60 -5.07 -2.95
C THR A 38 4.61 -4.28 -2.14
N ARG A 39 5.68 -3.84 -2.79
CA ARG A 39 6.72 -2.99 -2.18
C ARG A 39 6.18 -1.61 -1.81
N GLY A 40 6.63 -1.11 -0.66
CA GLY A 40 6.23 0.18 -0.09
C GLY A 40 6.65 0.34 1.36
N THR A 41 6.77 1.60 1.81
CA THR A 41 7.21 1.94 3.17
C THR A 41 6.30 1.41 4.27
N THR A 42 5.00 1.27 4.00
CA THR A 42 4.03 0.76 4.97
C THR A 42 3.88 -0.76 4.86
N THR A 43 3.92 -1.30 3.64
CA THR A 43 3.79 -2.74 3.39
C THR A 43 5.00 -3.53 3.88
N SER A 44 6.18 -2.92 3.94
CA SER A 44 7.36 -3.52 4.56
C SER A 44 7.15 -3.88 6.04
N TYR A 45 6.34 -3.11 6.78
CA TYR A 45 5.95 -3.45 8.15
C TYR A 45 5.00 -4.65 8.21
N ILE A 46 4.19 -4.87 7.18
CA ILE A 46 3.30 -6.03 7.11
C ILE A 46 4.11 -7.30 6.85
N VAL A 47 5.06 -7.24 5.92
CA VAL A 47 6.04 -8.33 5.72
C VAL A 47 6.81 -8.61 7.02
N ASP A 48 7.21 -7.56 7.73
CA ASP A 48 7.89 -7.67 9.02
C ASP A 48 7.05 -8.39 10.10
N GLU A 49 5.73 -8.13 10.14
CA GLU A 49 4.81 -8.83 11.07
C GLU A 49 4.59 -10.30 10.68
N LEU A 50 4.66 -10.66 9.40
CA LEU A 50 4.37 -12.01 8.91
C LEU A 50 5.61 -12.91 8.82
N SER A 51 6.76 -12.36 8.47
CA SER A 51 8.01 -13.10 8.21
C SER A 51 9.15 -12.76 9.18
N GLY A 52 8.93 -11.83 10.11
CA GLY A 52 9.96 -11.33 11.02
C GLY A 52 10.82 -10.22 10.41
N PRO A 53 11.86 -9.77 11.13
CA PRO A 53 12.62 -8.58 10.78
C PRO A 53 13.18 -8.56 9.35
N ILE A 54 12.78 -7.56 8.56
CA ILE A 54 13.37 -7.26 7.24
C ILE A 54 14.01 -5.88 7.21
N LYS A 55 14.89 -5.66 6.22
CA LYS A 55 15.40 -4.33 5.86
C LYS A 55 14.31 -3.55 5.11
N LYS A 56 13.55 -2.73 5.85
CA LYS A 56 12.30 -2.11 5.37
C LYS A 56 12.53 -1.12 4.24
N GLU A 57 13.67 -0.46 4.24
CA GLU A 57 14.11 0.53 3.26
C GLU A 57 14.32 -0.12 1.88
N GLU A 58 14.83 -1.35 1.87
CA GLU A 58 15.04 -2.14 0.65
C GLU A 58 13.70 -2.72 0.12
N TYR A 59 12.63 -2.78 0.94
CA TYR A 59 11.29 -3.20 0.51
C TYR A 59 10.42 -2.03 0.02
N CYS A 60 11.04 -0.95 -0.45
CA CYS A 60 10.35 0.21 -1.04
C CYS A 60 10.74 0.41 -2.50
N ILE A 61 9.87 1.02 -3.30
CA ILE A 61 10.19 1.47 -4.67
C ILE A 61 10.02 2.98 -4.78
N GLY A 62 8.77 3.47 -4.69
CA GLY A 62 8.47 4.88 -4.85
C GLY A 62 8.61 5.63 -3.53
N CYS A 63 9.47 6.64 -3.50
CA CYS A 63 9.76 7.43 -2.31
C CYS A 63 9.36 8.90 -2.53
N ILE A 64 8.76 9.49 -1.50
CA ILE A 64 8.60 10.94 -1.35
C ILE A 64 9.69 11.37 -0.36
N GLU A 65 10.80 11.88 -0.89
CA GLU A 65 11.89 12.44 -0.09
C GLU A 65 11.66 13.95 0.09
N PRO A 66 12.26 14.59 1.12
CA PRO A 66 12.05 16.02 1.41
C PRO A 66 12.21 16.95 0.20
N GLU A 67 13.11 16.60 -0.73
CA GLU A 67 13.46 17.45 -1.87
C GLU A 67 13.11 16.85 -3.23
N ARG A 68 12.55 15.63 -3.29
CA ARG A 68 12.27 14.97 -4.58
C ARG A 68 11.35 13.77 -4.49
N LEU A 69 10.65 13.52 -5.59
CA LEU A 69 10.07 12.22 -5.91
C LEU A 69 11.12 11.36 -6.60
N CYS A 70 11.34 10.15 -6.09
CA CYS A 70 12.37 9.25 -6.62
C CYS A 70 11.95 7.78 -6.54
N LEU A 71 12.74 6.93 -7.18
CA LEU A 71 12.65 5.49 -7.06
C LEU A 71 13.91 4.97 -6.36
N VAL A 72 13.75 3.99 -5.47
CA VAL A 72 14.87 3.19 -4.96
C VAL A 72 15.52 2.46 -6.15
N PRO A 73 16.85 2.45 -6.32
CA PRO A 73 17.52 1.71 -7.41
C PRO A 73 17.20 0.22 -7.38
N GLU A 74 17.16 -0.45 -8.54
CA GLU A 74 16.72 -1.85 -8.63
C GLU A 74 17.57 -2.82 -7.82
N GLU A 75 18.88 -2.60 -7.82
CA GLU A 75 19.89 -3.36 -7.07
C GLU A 75 19.70 -3.29 -5.56
N ASN A 76 18.98 -2.29 -5.06
CA ASN A 76 18.72 -2.07 -3.63
C ASN A 76 17.29 -2.49 -3.23
N ARG A 77 16.57 -3.19 -4.12
CA ARG A 77 15.20 -3.63 -3.86
C ARG A 77 15.17 -5.10 -3.44
N LEU A 78 14.56 -5.37 -2.30
CA LEU A 78 14.09 -6.72 -1.98
C LEU A 78 13.01 -7.15 -2.99
N PRO A 79 12.88 -8.46 -3.27
CA PRO A 79 11.85 -8.98 -4.15
C PRO A 79 10.45 -8.76 -3.56
N GLU A 80 9.43 -8.71 -4.42
CA GLU A 80 8.04 -8.77 -3.96
C GLU A 80 7.75 -10.14 -3.37
N ILE A 81 6.83 -10.17 -2.39
CA ILE A 81 6.51 -11.40 -1.67
C ILE A 81 5.01 -11.67 -1.75
N ALA A 82 4.67 -12.93 -1.98
CA ALA A 82 3.34 -13.44 -1.76
C ALA A 82 3.39 -14.56 -0.74
N TYR A 83 2.32 -14.72 0.03
CA TYR A 83 2.15 -15.84 0.95
C TYR A 83 1.10 -16.76 0.34
N ILE A 84 1.50 -17.96 -0.05
CA ILE A 84 0.58 -19.00 -0.52
C ILE A 84 0.32 -19.91 0.67
N GLN A 85 -0.89 -19.84 1.23
CA GLN A 85 -1.26 -20.57 2.44
C GLN A 85 -0.25 -20.35 3.58
N GLY A 86 0.18 -19.10 3.73
CA GLY A 86 1.10 -18.66 4.79
C GLY A 86 2.57 -18.94 4.49
N VAL A 87 2.90 -19.63 3.39
CA VAL A 87 4.28 -19.89 2.99
C VAL A 87 4.78 -18.72 2.13
N PRO A 88 5.82 -17.97 2.56
CA PRO A 88 6.36 -16.88 1.77
C PRO A 88 7.04 -17.38 0.49
N GLN A 89 6.76 -16.72 -0.61
CA GLN A 89 7.41 -16.93 -1.92
C GLN A 89 7.77 -15.59 -2.55
N GLU A 90 9.01 -15.51 -3.05
CA GLU A 90 9.47 -14.36 -3.81
C GLU A 90 8.88 -14.42 -5.22
N ILE A 91 7.84 -13.65 -5.46
CA ILE A 91 7.12 -13.63 -6.74
C ILE A 91 6.58 -12.23 -7.01
N ALA A 92 6.72 -11.80 -8.26
CA ALA A 92 6.22 -10.50 -8.69
C ALA A 92 4.68 -10.49 -8.68
N SER A 93 4.11 -9.37 -8.21
CA SER A 93 2.66 -9.13 -8.19
C SER A 93 2.00 -9.33 -9.56
N LYS A 94 2.65 -8.90 -10.64
CA LYS A 94 2.17 -9.09 -12.04
C LYS A 94 2.02 -10.56 -12.45
N ASP A 95 2.72 -11.47 -11.78
CA ASP A 95 2.72 -12.89 -12.10
C ASP A 95 1.74 -13.64 -11.20
N ILE A 96 1.84 -13.48 -9.88
CA ILE A 96 0.95 -14.15 -8.92
C ILE A 96 -0.52 -13.72 -9.08
N ILE A 97 -0.80 -12.51 -9.57
CA ILE A 97 -2.18 -12.03 -9.77
C ILE A 97 -2.97 -12.91 -10.75
N LYS A 98 -2.30 -13.70 -11.60
CA LYS A 98 -2.94 -14.64 -12.53
C LYS A 98 -3.61 -15.80 -11.80
N ASP A 99 -3.04 -16.21 -10.67
CA ASP A 99 -3.50 -17.35 -9.87
C ASP A 99 -4.46 -16.92 -8.74
N MET A 100 -4.46 -15.63 -8.39
CA MET A 100 -5.36 -15.08 -7.37
C MET A 100 -6.83 -15.05 -7.82
N GLY A 101 -7.76 -15.08 -6.86
CA GLY A 101 -9.21 -15.01 -7.01
C GLY A 101 -9.91 -14.29 -5.84
N SER A 102 -11.23 -14.40 -5.76
CA SER A 102 -12.07 -13.58 -4.85
C SER A 102 -11.84 -13.82 -3.34
N HIS A 103 -11.16 -14.90 -2.96
CA HIS A 103 -10.82 -15.20 -1.57
C HIS A 103 -9.41 -14.74 -1.17
N ASP A 104 -8.66 -14.20 -2.13
CA ASP A 104 -7.28 -13.77 -1.94
C ASP A 104 -7.20 -12.27 -1.60
N VAL A 105 -6.04 -11.86 -1.12
CA VAL A 105 -5.79 -10.47 -0.71
C VAL A 105 -4.62 -9.88 -1.46
N PHE A 106 -4.85 -8.72 -2.07
CA PHE A 106 -3.81 -7.88 -2.63
C PHE A 106 -3.58 -6.68 -1.71
N ILE A 107 -2.35 -6.51 -1.24
CA ILE A 107 -1.98 -5.44 -0.31
C ILE A 107 -1.02 -4.46 -1.00
N LYS A 108 -1.44 -3.19 -1.06
CA LYS A 108 -0.60 -2.11 -1.59
C LYS A 108 -0.82 -0.81 -0.86
N GLY A 109 0.26 -0.22 -0.36
CA GLY A 109 0.20 1.12 0.25
C GLY A 109 -0.07 2.23 -0.77
N ALA A 110 -0.45 3.39 -0.25
CA ALA A 110 -0.77 4.57 -1.05
C ALA A 110 0.17 5.76 -0.76
N ASN A 111 0.06 6.80 -1.59
CA ASN A 111 0.80 8.06 -1.48
C ASN A 111 -0.08 9.23 -1.00
N ALA A 112 -1.39 9.09 -1.10
CA ALA A 112 -2.38 10.03 -0.61
C ALA A 112 -3.59 9.27 -0.07
N VAL A 113 -4.26 9.85 0.92
CA VAL A 113 -5.60 9.47 1.36
C VAL A 113 -6.39 10.75 1.59
N ASP A 114 -7.66 10.83 1.20
CA ASP A 114 -8.51 12.00 1.47
C ASP A 114 -9.46 11.77 2.66
N PRO A 115 -10.23 12.78 3.10
CA PRO A 115 -11.14 12.65 4.24
C PRO A 115 -12.26 11.62 4.06
N GLU A 116 -12.54 11.20 2.83
CA GLU A 116 -13.52 10.14 2.52
C GLU A 116 -12.85 8.76 2.47
N PHE A 117 -11.58 8.67 2.88
CA PHE A 117 -10.74 7.49 2.79
C PHE A 117 -10.59 6.94 1.37
N GLU A 118 -10.59 7.80 0.36
CA GLU A 118 -10.14 7.39 -0.98
C GLU A 118 -8.62 7.48 -1.07
N ALA A 119 -7.99 6.41 -1.53
CA ALA A 119 -6.55 6.34 -1.64
C ALA A 119 -6.06 6.72 -3.04
N GLY A 120 -4.90 7.38 -3.08
CA GLY A 120 -4.21 7.79 -4.30
C GLY A 120 -2.82 7.19 -4.38
N ILE A 121 -2.51 6.53 -5.49
CA ILE A 121 -1.17 5.98 -5.76
C ILE A 121 -0.48 6.87 -6.81
N LEU A 122 0.73 7.34 -6.50
CA LEU A 122 1.53 8.04 -7.49
C LEU A 122 2.07 7.06 -8.53
N LEU A 123 1.99 7.45 -9.81
CA LEU A 123 2.39 6.65 -10.94
C LEU A 123 3.73 7.14 -11.49
N GLY A 124 4.82 6.53 -11.05
CA GLY A 124 6.18 6.79 -11.55
C GLY A 124 6.52 6.09 -12.87
N SER A 125 5.52 5.75 -13.68
CA SER A 125 5.69 5.05 -14.96
C SER A 125 4.57 5.46 -15.92
N PRO A 126 4.86 5.65 -17.22
CA PRO A 126 3.84 6.02 -18.21
C PRO A 126 2.76 4.94 -18.40
N VAL A 127 2.99 3.71 -17.93
CA VAL A 127 2.03 2.60 -17.96
C VAL A 127 1.47 2.25 -16.57
N GLY A 128 1.68 3.10 -15.57
CA GLY A 128 1.10 2.97 -14.23
C GLY A 128 1.86 2.02 -13.28
N GLY A 129 2.97 1.43 -13.70
CA GLY A 129 3.80 0.57 -12.85
C GLY A 129 3.01 -0.62 -12.28
N THR A 130 3.35 -1.03 -11.05
CA THR A 130 2.73 -2.19 -10.39
C THR A 130 1.21 -2.13 -10.35
N ILE A 131 0.62 -1.00 -9.97
CA ILE A 131 -0.85 -0.90 -9.88
C ILE A 131 -1.49 -0.97 -11.27
N GLY A 132 -0.88 -0.34 -12.28
CA GLY A 132 -1.34 -0.40 -13.66
C GLY A 132 -1.38 -1.82 -14.22
N SER A 133 -0.43 -2.68 -13.85
CA SER A 133 -0.36 -4.06 -14.34
C SER A 133 -1.33 -5.03 -13.65
N VAL A 134 -1.87 -4.69 -12.47
CA VAL A 134 -2.66 -5.64 -11.66
C VAL A 134 -4.08 -5.19 -11.36
N ILE A 135 -4.38 -3.89 -11.39
CA ILE A 135 -5.67 -3.36 -10.91
C ILE A 135 -6.87 -3.93 -11.65
N GLY A 136 -6.74 -4.17 -12.96
CA GLY A 136 -7.79 -4.76 -13.77
C GLY A 136 -8.15 -6.17 -13.28
N ALA A 137 -7.15 -6.99 -12.97
CA ALA A 137 -7.37 -8.33 -12.42
C ALA A 137 -7.88 -8.29 -10.98
N VAL A 138 -7.35 -7.39 -10.14
CA VAL A 138 -7.83 -7.18 -8.77
C VAL A 138 -9.35 -6.94 -8.76
N TYR A 139 -9.83 -6.02 -9.59
CA TYR A 139 -11.26 -5.70 -9.64
C TYR A 139 -12.09 -6.73 -10.41
N ALA A 140 -11.61 -7.23 -11.56
CA ALA A 140 -12.38 -8.18 -12.36
C ALA A 140 -12.61 -9.51 -11.64
N LYS A 141 -11.65 -9.94 -10.83
CA LYS A 141 -11.74 -11.19 -10.06
C LYS A 141 -12.35 -11.02 -8.66
N GLY A 142 -12.63 -9.78 -8.25
CA GLY A 142 -13.13 -9.48 -6.90
C GLY A 142 -12.13 -9.80 -5.79
N ILE A 143 -10.83 -9.67 -6.05
CA ILE A 143 -9.77 -9.87 -5.05
C ILE A 143 -9.92 -8.78 -3.97
N HIS A 144 -9.77 -9.15 -2.69
CA HIS A 144 -9.79 -8.18 -1.61
C HIS A 144 -8.59 -7.23 -1.73
N PHE A 145 -8.85 -5.96 -2.00
CA PHE A 145 -7.81 -4.95 -2.11
C PHE A 145 -7.66 -4.18 -0.79
N VAL A 146 -6.56 -4.40 -0.07
CA VAL A 146 -6.23 -3.70 1.20
C VAL A 146 -5.18 -2.63 0.96
N ILE A 147 -5.43 -1.43 1.46
CA ILE A 147 -4.64 -0.23 1.20
C ILE A 147 -4.18 0.39 2.52
N PRO A 148 -3.04 -0.06 3.07
CA PRO A 148 -2.47 0.53 4.28
C PRO A 148 -1.82 1.89 3.96
N VAL A 149 -2.25 2.93 4.65
CA VAL A 149 -1.78 4.30 4.42
C VAL A 149 -1.90 5.10 5.71
N GLY A 150 -0.82 5.72 6.16
CA GLY A 150 -0.87 6.56 7.36
C GLY A 150 -1.39 7.96 7.04
N LEU A 151 -1.95 8.60 8.06
CA LEU A 151 -2.51 9.95 7.99
C LEU A 151 -1.45 11.02 7.73
N GLU A 152 -0.15 10.70 7.80
CA GLU A 152 0.91 11.60 7.30
C GLU A 152 0.78 11.88 5.80
N LYS A 153 0.01 11.07 5.08
CA LYS A 153 -0.32 11.21 3.66
C LYS A 153 -1.73 11.75 3.42
N LEU A 154 -2.41 12.26 4.46
CA LEU A 154 -3.71 12.88 4.32
C LEU A 154 -3.61 14.12 3.43
N VAL A 155 -4.40 14.16 2.36
CA VAL A 155 -4.58 15.34 1.53
C VAL A 155 -5.96 15.95 1.83
N PRO A 156 -6.06 17.28 2.03
CA PRO A 156 -7.33 17.92 2.41
C PRO A 156 -8.31 18.06 1.22
N PHE A 157 -8.02 17.43 0.08
CA PHE A 157 -8.80 17.51 -1.14
C PHE A 157 -9.07 16.12 -1.69
N SER A 158 -10.19 15.97 -2.40
CA SER A 158 -10.52 14.70 -3.06
C SER A 158 -9.38 14.21 -3.97
N VAL A 159 -8.95 12.98 -3.78
CA VAL A 159 -7.92 12.32 -4.60
C VAL A 159 -8.36 12.26 -6.07
N ARG A 160 -9.65 12.04 -6.33
CA ARG A 160 -10.21 12.07 -7.70
C ARG A 160 -10.05 13.42 -8.37
N LYS A 161 -10.26 14.52 -7.64
CA LYS A 161 -10.04 15.87 -8.17
C LYS A 161 -8.55 16.11 -8.40
N ALA A 162 -7.70 15.75 -7.44
CA ALA A 162 -6.25 15.89 -7.53
C ALA A 162 -5.66 15.19 -8.77
N LYS A 163 -6.22 14.04 -9.16
CA LYS A 163 -5.80 13.29 -10.37
C LYS A 163 -5.88 14.11 -11.66
N THR A 164 -6.73 15.14 -11.74
CA THR A 164 -6.87 15.98 -12.93
C THR A 164 -5.73 16.98 -13.12
N PHE A 165 -4.92 17.23 -12.07
CA PHE A 165 -3.85 18.23 -12.06
C PHE A 165 -2.46 17.63 -12.32
N THR A 166 -2.36 16.31 -12.53
CA THR A 166 -1.08 15.63 -12.65
C THR A 166 -1.10 14.58 -13.76
N GLY A 167 0.06 14.03 -14.10
CA GLY A 167 0.25 13.07 -15.18
C GLY A 167 1.72 12.99 -15.57
N PHE A 168 2.21 11.77 -15.77
CA PHE A 168 3.63 11.50 -16.05
C PHE A 168 4.20 12.33 -17.22
N THR A 169 3.38 12.62 -18.23
CA THR A 169 3.73 13.45 -19.40
C THR A 169 3.03 14.81 -19.44
N ARG A 170 2.22 15.13 -18.42
CA ARG A 170 1.45 16.38 -18.33
C ARG A 170 2.14 17.42 -17.45
N VAL A 171 2.85 16.96 -16.43
CA VAL A 171 3.58 17.85 -15.51
C VAL A 171 4.79 18.44 -16.24
N GLU A 172 4.87 19.76 -16.29
CA GLU A 172 5.95 20.49 -16.97
C GLU A 172 7.23 20.61 -16.14
N SER A 173 7.09 20.64 -14.81
CA SER A 173 8.21 20.74 -13.87
C SER A 173 7.90 20.02 -12.56
N SER A 174 8.88 19.29 -12.03
CA SER A 174 8.78 18.51 -10.80
C SER A 174 10.09 18.49 -10.03
N MET A 175 10.00 18.42 -8.70
CA MET A 175 11.13 18.09 -7.84
C MET A 175 11.38 16.57 -7.92
N GLY A 176 12.43 16.17 -8.63
CA GLY A 176 12.65 14.77 -8.99
C GLY A 176 11.80 14.35 -10.19
N MET A 177 11.23 13.15 -10.14
CA MET A 177 10.47 12.60 -11.27
C MET A 177 9.03 13.13 -11.35
N ALA A 178 8.55 13.34 -12.58
CA ALA A 178 7.13 13.55 -12.83
C ALA A 178 6.34 12.25 -12.56
N VAL A 179 5.11 12.39 -12.08
CA VAL A 179 4.25 11.26 -11.71
C VAL A 179 2.83 11.53 -12.18
N GLY A 180 2.07 10.47 -12.44
CA GLY A 180 0.60 10.55 -12.42
C GLY A 180 0.04 10.31 -11.02
N LEU A 181 -1.28 10.39 -10.88
CA LEU A 181 -2.00 9.96 -9.67
C LEU A 181 -3.15 9.05 -10.09
N PHE A 182 -3.28 7.92 -9.41
CA PHE A 182 -4.33 6.95 -9.67
C PHE A 182 -5.18 6.75 -8.42
N PRO A 183 -6.41 7.30 -8.41
CA PRO A 183 -7.41 7.00 -7.39
C PRO A 183 -7.75 5.51 -7.44
N VAL A 184 -7.74 4.87 -6.28
CA VAL A 184 -8.09 3.46 -6.14
C VAL A 184 -9.13 3.28 -5.05
N LEU A 185 -10.04 2.33 -5.28
CA LEU A 185 -11.06 1.91 -4.34
C LEU A 185 -10.67 0.55 -3.73
N GLY A 186 -10.76 0.43 -2.41
CA GLY A 186 -10.44 -0.77 -1.65
C GLY A 186 -10.63 -0.52 -0.16
N THR A 187 -10.25 -1.50 0.66
CA THR A 187 -10.26 -1.39 2.12
C THR A 187 -9.07 -0.55 2.56
N VAL A 188 -9.28 0.74 2.82
CA VAL A 188 -8.26 1.63 3.37
C VAL A 188 -8.10 1.40 4.87
N VAL A 189 -6.84 1.29 5.32
CA VAL A 189 -6.50 1.15 6.74
C VAL A 189 -5.52 2.24 7.12
N THR A 190 -6.01 3.24 7.85
CA THR A 190 -5.22 4.27 8.53
C THR A 190 -5.10 3.96 10.02
N GLU A 191 -4.45 4.84 10.77
CA GLU A 191 -4.39 4.81 12.24
C GLU A 191 -5.79 4.80 12.86
N ILE A 192 -6.77 5.49 12.24
CA ILE A 192 -8.16 5.53 12.72
C ILE A 192 -8.77 4.13 12.65
N GLN A 193 -8.78 3.51 11.46
CA GLN A 193 -9.34 2.16 11.30
C GLN A 193 -8.57 1.11 12.13
N ALA A 194 -7.24 1.29 12.26
CA ALA A 194 -6.42 0.42 13.07
C ALA A 194 -6.81 0.47 14.57
N LEU A 195 -7.03 1.67 15.10
CA LEU A 195 -7.46 1.88 16.49
C LEU A 195 -8.89 1.38 16.71
N GLU A 196 -9.82 1.67 15.79
CA GLU A 196 -11.20 1.20 15.85
C GLU A 196 -11.26 -0.33 15.91
N GLN A 197 -10.46 -1.01 15.07
CA GLN A 197 -10.35 -2.46 15.09
C GLN A 197 -9.82 -3.02 16.43
N MET A 198 -9.02 -2.23 17.16
CA MET A 198 -8.51 -2.56 18.49
C MET A 198 -9.44 -2.13 19.63
N GLY A 199 -10.65 -1.67 19.32
CA GLY A 199 -11.64 -1.22 20.31
C GLY A 199 -11.34 0.17 20.89
N VAL A 200 -10.52 0.97 20.22
CA VAL A 200 -10.21 2.35 20.59
C VAL A 200 -10.99 3.29 19.67
N THR A 201 -11.80 4.16 20.25
CA THR A 201 -12.53 5.21 19.52
C THR A 201 -11.83 6.55 19.70
N ALA A 202 -11.66 7.31 18.61
CA ALA A 202 -11.11 8.66 18.61
C ALA A 202 -12.18 9.72 18.91
#